data_AF-W4GXD2-F1
#
_entry.id   AF-W4GXD2-F1
#
_cell.length_a   1.000
_cell.length_b   1.000
_cell.length_c   1.000
_cell.angle_alpha   90.00
_cell.angle_beta   90.00
_cell.angle_gamma   90.00
#
_symmetry.space_group_name_H-M   'P 1'
#
loop_
_entity.id
_entity.type
_entity.pdbx_description
1 polymer ?
#
loop_
_entity_poly.entity_id
_entity_poly.type
_entity_poly.pdbx_seq_one_letter_code
_entity_poly.pdbx_strand_id
1 'polypeptide(L)'
;MGYGQTWLFRYPAPLHDAAVGVEREYSRQPSYYDMDDMTDEEHTNTVAAVINRDKDVAAFSMTSIAHDRILVTTPWTVCELQYRNDDDQFHFSPLGLTKESTPTALDYAMSNATMPADSSLLACDVLHLWSSRSALVLLYQEPRGGRCWLTLQPFSTATPPDQSSTQILRQRFEQTSVPLKSVTVTVRNGQGRHFHGVLLFRTDSVVACGYIQDTNDSNHVQAEQLSTDAFASFFPHLVDCHGVTAYHTTTATSPASDTNETPTTIRFLALGCANGVLRVMAGPAAVDGFEAVACTKQFELDGPISSLHLFNVADTIDRSPYTCDVVVNSSIGYAVVYHHPFDVACRPIILPESDHYDSLLCCVSADIDMDGRPELLLGTFSNALIAYASPDTPSGTWSVLPKPAWDFFFFGPVYSILCQDMNGDGVDELVIASTDGIHVLEPDCDQVLEKLKAVLVALQQQDQ
;
A
#
# COMPACT_ATOMS: atom_id res chain seq x y z
N MET A 1 17.45 -10.10 -16.48
CA MET A 1 18.12 -8.92 -15.89
C MET A 1 18.66 -9.36 -14.55
N GLY A 2 19.82 -8.85 -14.15
CA GLY A 2 20.46 -9.27 -12.90
C GLY A 2 20.02 -8.32 -11.80
N TYR A 3 19.55 -8.85 -10.68
CA TYR A 3 19.60 -8.10 -9.43
C TYR A 3 20.89 -8.49 -8.76
N GLY A 4 21.72 -7.50 -8.43
CA GLY A 4 23.08 -7.73 -7.95
C GLY A 4 23.08 -8.34 -6.55
N GLN A 5 22.29 -7.73 -5.67
CA GLN A 5 22.18 -8.13 -4.27
C GLN A 5 20.71 -8.37 -3.90
N THR A 6 20.49 -9.41 -3.10
CA THR A 6 19.15 -9.79 -2.64
C THR A 6 19.18 -10.01 -1.14
N TRP A 7 18.23 -9.40 -0.43
CA TRP A 7 18.06 -9.55 1.01
C TRP A 7 16.78 -10.32 1.28
N LEU A 8 16.83 -11.20 2.28
CA LEU A 8 15.65 -11.92 2.77
C LEU A 8 15.52 -11.73 4.27
N PHE A 9 14.47 -11.01 4.68
CA PHE A 9 14.13 -10.81 6.08
C PHE A 9 12.95 -11.68 6.46
N ARG A 10 13.14 -12.55 7.44
CA ARG A 10 12.06 -13.39 7.99
C ARG A 10 11.21 -12.58 8.95
N TYR A 11 9.90 -12.80 8.92
CA TYR A 11 9.02 -12.19 9.91
C TYR A 11 9.38 -12.66 11.32
N PRO A 12 9.43 -11.75 12.30
CA PRO A 12 9.65 -12.15 13.68
C PRO A 12 8.47 -13.00 14.16
N ALA A 13 8.77 -13.90 15.10
CA ALA A 13 7.76 -14.75 15.72
C ALA A 13 6.63 -13.90 16.35
N PRO A 14 5.39 -14.41 16.39
CA PRO A 14 4.30 -13.74 17.08
C PRO A 14 4.70 -13.38 18.53
N LEU A 15 4.20 -12.25 19.02
CA LEU A 15 4.48 -11.70 20.35
C LEU A 15 4.35 -12.71 21.51
N HIS A 16 3.47 -13.70 21.38
CA HIS A 16 3.27 -14.72 22.40
C HIS A 16 4.36 -15.82 22.38
N ASP A 17 4.90 -16.17 21.20
CA ASP A 17 5.91 -17.22 21.05
C ASP A 17 7.32 -16.74 21.45
N ALA A 18 7.61 -15.44 21.27
CA ALA A 18 8.88 -14.84 21.70
C ALA A 18 9.09 -14.91 23.23
N ALA A 19 8.00 -14.99 24.01
CA ALA A 19 8.06 -15.19 25.45
C ALA A 19 8.25 -16.67 25.85
N VAL A 20 7.97 -17.62 24.95
CA VAL A 20 7.94 -19.06 25.25
C VAL A 20 9.10 -19.83 24.59
N GLY A 21 9.83 -19.24 23.65
CA GLY A 21 11.06 -19.84 23.10
C GLY A 21 10.81 -21.10 22.25
N VAL A 22 9.65 -21.19 21.61
CA VAL A 22 9.29 -22.34 20.77
C VAL A 22 9.83 -22.15 19.35
N GLU A 23 10.81 -22.97 18.95
CA GLU A 23 11.24 -23.09 17.55
C GLU A 23 10.12 -23.73 16.72
N ARG A 24 9.84 -23.19 15.52
CA ARG A 24 8.85 -23.77 14.59
C ARG A 24 9.45 -24.94 13.81
N GLU A 25 8.97 -26.16 14.04
CA GLU A 25 9.03 -27.22 13.03
C GLU A 25 7.84 -27.07 12.05
N TYR A 26 8.14 -26.90 10.75
CA TYR A 26 7.14 -26.92 9.69
C TYR A 26 6.65 -28.35 9.45
N SER A 27 5.84 -28.86 10.38
CA SER A 27 5.21 -30.17 10.29
C SER A 27 3.82 -30.07 9.65
N ARG A 28 3.48 -31.09 8.86
CA ARG A 28 2.21 -31.30 8.13
C ARG A 28 1.00 -31.06 9.04
N GLN A 29 -0.10 -30.53 8.48
CA GLN A 29 -1.37 -30.40 9.19
C GLN A 29 -1.76 -31.74 9.85
N PRO A 30 -2.04 -31.77 11.18
CA PRO A 30 -2.73 -32.89 11.78
C PRO A 30 -4.15 -32.95 11.19
N SER A 31 -4.52 -34.11 10.69
CA SER A 31 -5.86 -34.40 10.23
C SER A 31 -6.85 -34.38 11.41
N TYR A 32 -8.14 -34.27 11.13
CA TYR A 32 -9.19 -34.37 12.16
C TYR A 32 -9.05 -35.64 13.04
N TYR A 33 -8.47 -36.71 12.50
CA TYR A 33 -8.23 -37.97 13.21
C TYR A 33 -6.98 -37.96 14.10
N ASP A 34 -6.05 -37.02 13.88
CA ASP A 34 -4.85 -36.87 14.72
C ASP A 34 -5.15 -36.10 16.01
N MET A 35 -6.31 -35.45 16.11
CA MET A 35 -6.73 -34.62 17.25
C MET A 35 -7.34 -35.41 18.42
N ASP A 36 -7.83 -36.64 18.16
CA ASP A 36 -8.50 -37.49 19.15
C ASP A 36 -7.51 -38.22 20.10
N ASP A 37 -6.22 -38.33 19.70
CA ASP A 37 -5.17 -39.04 20.45
C ASP A 37 -4.19 -38.10 21.18
N MET A 38 -4.43 -36.78 21.19
CA MET A 38 -3.53 -35.79 21.82
C MET A 38 -3.81 -35.58 23.31
N THR A 39 -2.74 -35.35 24.07
CA THR A 39 -2.85 -34.94 25.49
C THR A 39 -3.38 -33.50 25.62
N ASP A 40 -3.97 -33.13 26.77
CA ASP A 40 -4.56 -31.79 26.97
C ASP A 40 -3.55 -30.64 26.72
N GLU A 41 -2.27 -30.81 27.05
CA GLU A 41 -1.20 -29.82 26.76
C GLU A 41 -0.90 -29.73 25.26
N GLU A 42 -0.80 -30.86 24.55
CA GLU A 42 -0.63 -30.88 23.09
C GLU A 42 -1.84 -30.28 22.38
N HIS A 43 -3.05 -30.53 22.88
CA HIS A 43 -4.28 -29.96 22.35
C HIS A 43 -4.27 -28.43 22.51
N THR A 44 -3.84 -27.91 23.66
CA THR A 44 -3.77 -26.47 23.91
C THR A 44 -2.72 -25.78 23.04
N ASN A 45 -1.54 -26.38 22.88
CA ASN A 45 -0.47 -25.88 22.00
C ASN A 45 -0.86 -25.96 20.51
N THR A 46 -1.53 -27.03 20.10
CA THR A 46 -2.03 -27.20 18.72
C THR A 46 -3.15 -26.20 18.43
N VAL A 47 -4.07 -25.98 19.38
CA VAL A 47 -5.11 -24.94 19.28
C VAL A 47 -4.50 -23.55 19.25
N ALA A 48 -3.47 -23.24 20.04
CA ALA A 48 -2.76 -21.96 19.97
C ALA A 48 -2.02 -21.77 18.63
N ALA A 49 -1.40 -22.84 18.10
CA ALA A 49 -0.78 -22.85 16.78
C ALA A 49 -1.80 -22.72 15.63
N VAL A 50 -3.00 -23.28 15.80
CA VAL A 50 -4.14 -23.11 14.87
C VAL A 50 -4.72 -21.70 14.95
N ILE A 51 -4.90 -21.14 16.16
CA ILE A 51 -5.35 -19.74 16.38
C ILE A 51 -4.36 -18.73 15.78
N ASN A 52 -3.05 -19.00 15.83
CA ASN A 52 -2.04 -18.18 15.17
C ASN A 52 -2.03 -18.34 13.63
N ARG A 53 -2.59 -19.45 13.10
CA ARG A 53 -2.70 -19.72 11.66
C ARG A 53 -4.00 -19.21 11.03
N ASP A 54 -5.05 -18.97 11.84
CA ASP A 54 -6.33 -18.38 11.42
C ASP A 54 -6.34 -16.84 11.42
N LYS A 55 -5.19 -16.20 11.70
CA LYS A 55 -5.08 -14.75 11.56
C LYS A 55 -5.13 -14.37 10.07
N ASP A 56 -5.96 -13.38 9.73
CA ASP A 56 -6.25 -12.99 8.36
C ASP A 56 -4.98 -12.71 7.56
N VAL A 57 -4.69 -13.59 6.59
CA VAL A 57 -3.54 -13.45 5.68
C VAL A 57 -3.65 -12.21 4.78
N ALA A 58 -4.81 -11.53 4.78
CA ALA A 58 -5.03 -10.26 4.11
C ALA A 58 -4.27 -9.07 4.73
N ALA A 59 -3.69 -9.23 5.93
CA ALA A 59 -2.99 -8.15 6.62
C ALA A 59 -1.54 -7.91 6.14
N PHE A 60 -1.00 -8.77 5.27
CA PHE A 60 0.34 -8.54 4.70
C PHE A 60 0.30 -7.34 3.76
N SER A 61 0.83 -6.22 4.21
CA SER A 61 0.92 -5.00 3.43
C SER A 61 2.18 -4.22 3.75
N MET A 62 2.67 -3.48 2.75
CA MET A 62 3.77 -2.55 2.92
C MET A 62 3.29 -1.13 2.62
N THR A 63 3.73 -0.19 3.45
CA THR A 63 3.43 1.23 3.31
C THR A 63 4.72 2.03 3.42
N SER A 64 5.05 2.82 2.40
CA SER A 64 6.15 3.78 2.48
C SER A 64 5.83 4.87 3.50
N ILE A 65 6.73 5.11 4.45
CA ILE A 65 6.57 6.15 5.49
C ILE A 65 7.67 7.22 5.43
N ALA A 66 8.80 6.91 4.78
CA ALA A 66 9.86 7.83 4.38
C ALA A 66 10.64 7.20 3.21
N HIS A 67 11.54 7.97 2.58
CA HIS A 67 12.35 7.45 1.47
C HIS A 67 13.20 6.24 1.85
N ASP A 68 13.70 6.17 3.09
CA ASP A 68 14.55 5.09 3.60
C ASP A 68 13.77 4.07 4.46
N ARG A 69 12.45 4.23 4.62
CA ARG A 69 11.66 3.50 5.63
C ARG A 69 10.32 3.01 5.09
N ILE A 70 10.07 1.72 5.29
CA ILE A 70 8.83 1.04 4.93
C ILE A 70 8.23 0.39 6.18
N LEU A 71 6.95 0.65 6.39
CA LEU A 71 6.15 -0.02 7.40
C LEU A 71 5.62 -1.33 6.83
N VAL A 72 5.90 -2.42 7.52
CA VAL A 72 5.49 -3.78 7.14
C VAL A 72 4.46 -4.28 8.14
N THR A 73 3.24 -4.48 7.67
CA THR A 73 2.14 -5.03 8.47
C THR A 73 2.09 -6.53 8.29
N THR A 74 2.01 -7.27 9.39
CA THR A 74 1.65 -8.68 9.40
C THR A 74 0.44 -8.89 10.32
N PRO A 75 -0.24 -10.04 10.26
CA PRO A 75 -1.41 -10.28 11.11
C PRO A 75 -1.11 -10.28 12.63
N TRP A 76 0.16 -10.40 13.03
CA TRP A 76 0.56 -10.50 14.44
C TRP A 76 1.50 -9.41 14.93
N THR A 77 2.14 -8.65 14.04
CA THR A 77 3.04 -7.58 14.42
C THR A 77 3.19 -6.54 13.32
N VAL A 78 3.69 -5.37 13.69
CA VAL A 78 4.13 -4.34 12.75
C VAL A 78 5.64 -4.26 12.83
N CYS A 79 6.30 -4.30 11.68
CA CYS A 79 7.74 -4.17 11.57
C CYS A 79 8.09 -2.93 10.75
N GLU A 80 9.32 -2.48 10.92
CA GLU A 80 9.93 -1.43 10.12
C GLU A 80 11.11 -2.03 9.36
N LEU A 81 11.07 -1.88 8.03
CA LEU A 81 12.22 -2.05 7.16
C LEU A 81 12.86 -0.67 6.96
N GLN A 82 14.11 -0.52 7.32
CA GLN A 82 14.85 0.72 7.19
C GLN A 82 16.20 0.47 6.52
N TYR A 83 16.56 1.29 5.53
CA TYR A 83 17.93 1.39 5.07
C TYR A 83 18.73 2.34 5.98
N ARG A 84 19.91 1.93 6.43
CA ARG A 84 20.76 2.74 7.30
C ARG A 84 22.06 3.12 6.60
N ASN A 85 22.23 4.41 6.37
CA ASN A 85 23.44 4.99 5.78
C ASN A 85 24.69 4.88 6.69
N ASP A 86 24.53 4.49 7.96
CA ASP A 86 25.65 4.33 8.88
C ASP A 86 26.44 3.03 8.61
N ASP A 87 25.75 1.99 8.16
CA ASP A 87 26.35 0.68 7.85
C ASP A 87 26.08 0.18 6.42
N ASP A 88 25.38 0.98 5.60
CA ASP A 88 24.97 0.70 4.22
C ASP A 88 24.16 -0.61 4.11
N GLN A 89 23.28 -0.86 5.08
CA GLN A 89 22.48 -2.10 5.14
C GLN A 89 20.99 -1.86 5.40
N PHE A 90 20.20 -2.84 4.97
CA PHE A 90 18.78 -2.95 5.32
C PHE A 90 18.62 -3.61 6.69
N HIS A 91 17.85 -2.97 7.56
CA HIS A 91 17.49 -3.47 8.88
C HIS A 91 16.00 -3.70 8.96
N PHE A 92 15.62 -4.88 9.44
CA PHE A 92 14.22 -5.25 9.64
C PHE A 92 13.96 -5.54 11.11
N SER A 93 13.09 -4.76 11.74
CA SER A 93 12.85 -4.84 13.18
C SER A 93 11.38 -4.66 13.57
N PRO A 94 10.88 -5.37 14.60
CA PRO A 94 9.52 -5.20 15.08
C PRO A 94 9.38 -3.89 15.88
N LEU A 95 8.28 -3.16 15.65
CA LEU A 95 7.99 -1.92 16.37
C LEU A 95 7.53 -2.17 17.80
N GLY A 96 8.00 -1.33 18.72
CA GLY A 96 7.55 -1.32 20.12
C GLY A 96 8.08 -2.47 21.01
N LEU A 97 9.01 -3.29 20.50
CA LEU A 97 9.59 -4.44 21.22
C LEU A 97 11.10 -4.35 21.48
N THR A 98 11.77 -3.32 20.98
CA THR A 98 13.23 -3.26 21.00
C THR A 98 13.75 -2.74 22.34
N LYS A 99 14.48 -3.59 23.07
CA LYS A 99 15.30 -3.20 24.23
C LYS A 99 16.70 -2.72 23.85
N GLU A 100 17.11 -2.95 22.60
CA GLU A 100 18.50 -2.88 22.15
C GLU A 100 18.85 -1.64 21.31
N SER A 101 17.85 -0.93 20.78
CA SER A 101 18.03 0.32 20.02
C SER A 101 17.44 1.52 20.76
N THR A 102 17.89 2.74 20.43
CA THR A 102 17.22 3.97 20.88
C THR A 102 15.81 3.99 20.29
N PRO A 103 14.75 3.94 21.12
CA PRO A 103 13.38 3.84 20.63
C PRO A 103 13.00 5.09 19.83
N THR A 104 12.41 4.87 18.67
CA THR A 104 11.91 5.93 17.80
C THR A 104 10.57 6.48 18.31
N ALA A 105 10.14 7.62 17.79
CA ALA A 105 8.80 8.13 18.09
C ALA A 105 7.68 7.13 17.70
N LEU A 106 7.92 6.32 16.66
CA LEU A 106 7.00 5.29 16.19
C LEU A 106 6.95 4.09 17.15
N ASP A 107 8.10 3.69 17.73
CA ASP A 107 8.15 2.68 18.80
C ASP A 107 7.30 3.09 19.99
N TYR A 108 7.47 4.33 20.45
CA TYR A 108 6.66 4.89 21.53
C TYR A 108 5.17 4.95 21.15
N ALA A 109 4.85 5.29 19.91
CA ALA A 109 3.47 5.27 19.43
C ALA A 109 2.89 3.86 19.52
N MET A 110 3.60 2.85 19.01
CA MET A 110 3.16 1.46 19.04
C MET A 110 2.94 0.95 20.47
N SER A 111 3.90 1.21 21.38
CA SER A 111 3.76 0.83 22.80
C SER A 111 2.59 1.52 23.50
N ASN A 112 2.29 2.78 23.13
CA ASN A 112 1.20 3.57 23.74
C ASN A 112 -0.18 3.32 23.09
N ALA A 113 -0.22 2.67 21.93
CA ALA A 113 -1.47 2.37 21.24
C ALA A 113 -2.35 1.36 22.01
N THR A 114 -1.76 0.56 22.91
CA THR A 114 -2.45 -0.42 23.78
C THR A 114 -3.31 -1.44 23.02
N MET A 115 -2.82 -1.91 21.87
CA MET A 115 -3.46 -3.01 21.14
C MET A 115 -3.38 -4.31 21.97
N PRO A 116 -4.49 -5.05 22.15
CA PRO A 116 -4.45 -6.36 22.81
C PRO A 116 -3.53 -7.34 22.07
N ALA A 117 -2.68 -8.07 22.80
CA ALA A 117 -1.65 -8.92 22.21
C ALA A 117 -2.20 -10.12 21.40
N ASP A 118 -3.45 -10.52 21.69
CA ASP A 118 -4.18 -11.60 21.05
C ASP A 118 -5.00 -11.14 19.83
N SER A 119 -5.02 -9.83 19.53
CA SER A 119 -5.70 -9.29 18.36
C SER A 119 -5.00 -9.70 17.05
N SER A 120 -5.79 -9.76 15.96
CA SER A 120 -5.28 -9.86 14.60
C SER A 120 -5.20 -8.46 14.00
N LEU A 121 -4.01 -8.05 13.60
CA LEU A 121 -3.83 -6.83 12.81
C LEU A 121 -4.44 -7.03 11.43
N LEU A 122 -5.09 -6.00 10.91
CA LEU A 122 -5.72 -5.99 9.59
C LEU A 122 -5.04 -4.97 8.67
N ALA A 123 -4.68 -3.80 9.21
CA ALA A 123 -3.93 -2.78 8.50
C ALA A 123 -3.18 -1.88 9.50
N CYS A 124 -2.03 -1.36 9.07
CA CYS A 124 -1.26 -0.36 9.78
C CYS A 124 -0.78 0.72 8.79
N ASP A 125 -0.85 1.98 9.21
CA ASP A 125 -0.43 3.11 8.38
C ASP A 125 -0.01 4.31 9.26
N VAL A 126 0.60 5.33 8.67
CA VAL A 126 0.96 6.59 9.33
C VAL A 126 0.16 7.73 8.72
N LEU A 127 -0.75 8.30 9.51
CA LEU A 127 -1.50 9.49 9.12
C LEU A 127 -0.68 10.74 9.43
N HIS A 128 -0.26 11.47 8.39
CA HIS A 128 0.39 12.77 8.57
C HIS A 128 -0.65 13.85 8.90
N LEU A 129 -0.40 14.56 10.01
CA LEU A 129 -1.24 15.66 10.46
C LEU A 129 -0.57 16.99 10.08
N TRP A 130 -1.14 18.10 10.51
CA TRP A 130 -0.47 19.40 10.41
C TRP A 130 0.80 19.42 11.28
N SER A 131 1.77 20.26 10.92
CA SER A 131 3.08 20.37 11.60
C SER A 131 3.87 19.05 11.61
N SER A 132 4.85 18.89 12.50
CA SER A 132 5.64 17.67 12.71
C SER A 132 4.90 16.58 13.52
N ARG A 133 3.58 16.52 13.36
CA ARG A 133 2.71 15.58 14.07
C ARG A 133 2.20 14.52 13.11
N SER A 134 2.07 13.30 13.60
CA SER A 134 1.50 12.19 12.86
C SER A 134 0.70 11.32 13.82
N ALA A 135 -0.13 10.44 13.30
CA ALA A 135 -0.84 9.45 14.09
C ALA A 135 -0.59 8.07 13.50
N LEU A 136 -0.18 7.12 14.35
CA LEU A 136 -0.12 5.72 14.00
C LEU A 136 -1.56 5.21 13.90
N VAL A 137 -1.88 4.64 12.74
CA VAL A 137 -3.18 4.06 12.43
C VAL A 137 -3.08 2.55 12.65
N LEU A 138 -3.88 2.00 13.55
CA LEU A 138 -3.99 0.56 13.75
C LEU A 138 -5.43 0.12 13.53
N LEU A 139 -5.65 -0.75 12.54
CA LEU A 139 -6.90 -1.46 12.34
C LEU A 139 -6.68 -2.92 12.77
N TYR A 140 -7.43 -3.39 13.76
CA TYR A 140 -7.28 -4.75 14.28
C TYR A 140 -8.62 -5.32 14.73
N GLN A 141 -8.70 -6.65 14.77
CA GLN A 141 -9.84 -7.39 15.25
C GLN A 141 -9.47 -8.18 16.50
N GLU A 142 -10.29 -8.06 17.55
CA GLU A 142 -10.18 -8.88 18.76
C GLU A 142 -10.55 -10.35 18.44
N PRO A 143 -9.96 -11.33 19.14
CA PRO A 143 -10.13 -12.75 18.82
C PRO A 143 -11.59 -13.24 18.95
N ARG A 144 -11.87 -14.40 18.32
CA ARG A 144 -13.17 -15.11 18.35
C ARG A 144 -14.35 -14.31 17.75
N GLY A 145 -14.10 -13.56 16.67
CA GLY A 145 -15.11 -12.69 16.07
C GLY A 145 -15.45 -11.50 16.96
N GLY A 146 -14.48 -11.06 17.76
CA GLY A 146 -14.58 -9.89 18.62
C GLY A 146 -14.71 -8.59 17.82
N ARG A 147 -14.71 -7.47 18.54
CA ARG A 147 -14.90 -6.13 17.96
C ARG A 147 -13.73 -5.78 17.05
N CYS A 148 -14.04 -5.15 15.93
CA CYS A 148 -13.05 -4.51 15.06
C CYS A 148 -12.83 -3.07 15.56
N TRP A 149 -11.57 -2.67 15.70
CA TRP A 149 -11.19 -1.37 16.23
C TRP A 149 -10.25 -0.64 15.28
N LEU A 150 -10.52 0.65 15.07
CA LEU A 150 -9.57 1.60 14.53
C LEU A 150 -9.00 2.42 15.69
N THR A 151 -7.67 2.39 15.86
CA THR A 151 -6.96 3.22 16.84
C THR A 151 -6.10 4.25 16.12
N LEU A 152 -6.27 5.52 16.49
CA LEU A 152 -5.41 6.62 16.06
C LEU A 152 -4.55 7.03 17.26
N GLN A 153 -3.25 6.75 17.18
CA GLN A 153 -2.29 7.03 18.24
C GLN A 153 -1.33 8.15 17.80
N PRO A 154 -1.54 9.39 18.27
CA PRO A 154 -0.68 10.52 17.93
C PRO A 154 0.76 10.31 18.42
N PHE A 155 1.70 10.79 17.61
CA PHE A 155 3.10 10.94 17.94
C PHE A 155 3.70 12.15 17.20
N SER A 156 4.85 12.62 17.65
CA SER A 156 5.56 13.72 16.99
C SER A 156 6.92 13.24 16.53
N THR A 157 7.29 13.67 15.32
CA THR A 157 8.60 13.43 14.73
C THR A 157 9.58 14.58 15.01
N ALA A 158 9.12 15.68 15.63
CA ALA A 158 10.00 16.79 15.99
C ALA A 158 10.90 16.47 17.19
N THR A 159 12.15 16.91 17.08
CA THR A 159 13.14 16.91 18.15
C THR A 159 13.64 18.35 18.38
N PRO A 160 13.43 18.96 19.56
CA PRO A 160 12.69 18.47 20.73
C PRO A 160 11.18 18.39 20.48
N PRO A 161 10.43 17.57 21.24
CA PRO A 161 8.98 17.46 21.10
C PRO A 161 8.33 18.83 21.30
N ASP A 162 7.44 19.19 20.38
CA ASP A 162 6.79 20.49 20.34
C ASP A 162 6.01 20.73 21.65
N GLN A 163 6.44 21.70 22.47
CA GLN A 163 5.82 22.00 23.77
C GLN A 163 4.51 22.81 23.62
N SER A 164 4.04 23.06 22.40
CA SER A 164 2.83 23.83 22.10
C SER A 164 1.57 23.04 22.51
N SER A 165 1.07 23.35 23.71
CA SER A 165 -0.25 23.23 24.37
C SER A 165 -1.41 22.34 23.85
N THR A 166 -1.47 21.90 22.61
CA THR A 166 -2.56 21.03 22.12
C THR A 166 -2.21 19.56 22.25
N GLN A 167 -2.62 18.93 23.36
CA GLN A 167 -2.51 17.47 23.52
C GLN A 167 -3.54 16.78 22.61
N ILE A 168 -3.07 16.16 21.53
CA ILE A 168 -3.89 15.22 20.75
C ILE A 168 -3.89 13.90 21.51
N LEU A 169 -5.06 13.48 21.97
CA LEU A 169 -5.22 12.22 22.69
C LEU A 169 -5.44 11.07 21.70
N ARG A 170 -5.01 9.87 22.11
CA ARG A 170 -5.35 8.62 21.43
C ARG A 170 -6.87 8.51 21.27
N GLN A 171 -7.33 8.15 20.07
CA GLN A 171 -8.74 7.90 19.79
C GLN A 171 -8.94 6.45 19.34
N ARG A 172 -10.06 5.86 19.72
CA ARG A 172 -10.47 4.50 19.34
C ARG A 172 -11.89 4.52 18.82
N PHE A 173 -12.11 3.89 17.67
CA PHE A 173 -13.41 3.79 17.02
C PHE A 173 -13.77 2.32 16.82
N GLU A 174 -14.85 1.88 17.45
CA GLU A 174 -15.43 0.56 17.21
C GLU A 174 -16.07 0.53 15.81
N GLN A 175 -15.73 -0.49 15.03
CA GLN A 175 -16.26 -0.69 13.69
C GLN A 175 -17.38 -1.73 13.71
N THR A 176 -18.44 -1.46 12.96
CA THR A 176 -19.60 -2.36 12.86
C THR A 176 -19.30 -3.63 12.07
N SER A 177 -18.30 -3.58 11.18
CA SER A 177 -17.83 -4.68 10.36
C SER A 177 -16.35 -4.49 10.02
N VAL A 178 -15.69 -5.58 9.62
CA VAL A 178 -14.32 -5.54 9.12
C VAL A 178 -14.29 -4.80 7.78
N PRO A 179 -13.53 -3.70 7.65
CA PRO A 179 -13.36 -3.01 6.38
C PRO A 179 -12.67 -3.90 5.35
N LEU A 180 -13.08 -3.80 4.09
CA LEU A 180 -12.46 -4.45 2.94
C LEU A 180 -11.12 -3.79 2.57
N LYS A 181 -11.03 -2.47 2.76
CA LYS A 181 -9.83 -1.66 2.53
C LYS A 181 -9.83 -0.46 3.46
N SER A 182 -8.65 -0.04 3.89
CA SER A 182 -8.44 1.22 4.61
C SER A 182 -7.38 2.05 3.92
N VAL A 183 -7.56 3.38 3.91
CA VAL A 183 -6.65 4.33 3.24
C VAL A 183 -6.55 5.59 4.10
N THR A 184 -5.33 6.05 4.38
CA THR A 184 -5.08 7.35 5.00
C THR A 184 -5.26 8.47 3.97
N VAL A 185 -5.93 9.56 4.36
CA VAL A 185 -6.21 10.69 3.47
C VAL A 185 -6.15 12.02 4.22
N THR A 186 -5.63 13.04 3.52
CA THR A 186 -5.78 14.44 3.89
C THR A 186 -6.54 15.18 2.80
N VAL A 187 -7.74 15.68 3.11
CA VAL A 187 -8.58 16.39 2.12
C VAL A 187 -9.01 17.75 2.62
N ARG A 188 -9.14 18.70 1.69
CA ARG A 188 -9.71 20.02 1.94
C ARG A 188 -11.09 20.11 1.32
N ASN A 189 -12.11 20.52 2.08
CA ASN A 189 -13.44 20.75 1.52
C ASN A 189 -13.57 22.14 0.88
N GLY A 190 -14.69 22.39 0.19
CA GLY A 190 -14.99 23.69 -0.43
C GLY A 190 -15.15 24.86 0.55
N GLN A 191 -15.25 24.59 1.86
CA GLN A 191 -15.28 25.63 2.91
C GLN A 191 -13.87 25.96 3.45
N GLY A 192 -12.81 25.30 2.94
CA GLY A 192 -11.44 25.49 3.38
C GLY A 192 -11.08 24.77 4.68
N ARG A 193 -11.93 23.87 5.19
CA ARG A 193 -11.60 23.00 6.32
C ARG A 193 -10.78 21.81 5.85
N HIS A 194 -9.85 21.37 6.68
CA HIS A 194 -9.00 20.21 6.40
C HIS A 194 -9.44 19.01 7.24
N PHE A 195 -9.56 17.85 6.62
CA PHE A 195 -9.77 16.58 7.28
C PHE A 195 -8.53 15.72 7.10
N HIS A 196 -7.95 15.26 8.20
CA HIS A 196 -6.86 14.28 8.23
C HIS A 196 -7.40 13.00 8.87
N GLY A 197 -7.51 11.92 8.12
CA GLY A 197 -8.13 10.72 8.65
C GLY A 197 -7.92 9.47 7.82
N VAL A 198 -8.75 8.49 8.12
CA VAL A 198 -8.73 7.17 7.48
C VAL A 198 -10.10 6.91 6.88
N LEU A 199 -10.11 6.59 5.58
CA LEU A 199 -11.28 6.02 4.90
C LEU A 199 -11.31 4.52 5.15
N LEU A 200 -12.45 4.03 5.61
CA LEU A 200 -12.74 2.62 5.82
C LEU A 200 -13.83 2.20 4.83
N PHE A 201 -13.43 1.44 3.82
CA PHE A 201 -14.34 0.90 2.81
C PHE A 201 -14.95 -0.40 3.35
N ARG A 202 -16.26 -0.42 3.53
CA ARG A 202 -17.02 -1.59 3.95
C ARG A 202 -17.81 -2.13 2.76
N THR A 203 -18.43 -3.29 2.95
CA THR A 203 -19.26 -3.93 1.92
C THR A 203 -20.41 -3.04 1.46
N ASP A 204 -21.02 -2.28 2.36
CA ASP A 204 -22.25 -1.51 2.13
C ASP A 204 -22.06 0.01 2.21
N SER A 205 -20.93 0.48 2.71
CA SER A 205 -20.73 1.90 3.05
C SER A 205 -19.26 2.28 3.09
N VAL A 206 -18.99 3.58 3.02
CA VAL A 206 -17.67 4.16 3.30
C VAL A 206 -17.78 5.04 4.53
N VAL A 207 -16.86 4.85 5.47
CA VAL A 207 -16.79 5.64 6.70
C VAL A 207 -15.46 6.35 6.77
N ALA A 208 -15.45 7.58 7.25
CA ALA A 208 -14.23 8.35 7.49
C ALA A 208 -14.10 8.67 8.99
N CYS A 209 -12.94 8.33 9.56
CA CYS A 209 -12.62 8.66 10.95
C CYS A 209 -11.32 9.46 10.99
N GLY A 210 -11.30 10.61 11.67
CA GLY A 210 -10.12 11.47 11.66
C GLY A 210 -10.31 12.80 12.35
N TYR A 211 -9.29 13.64 12.25
CA TYR A 211 -9.23 14.97 12.82
C TYR A 211 -9.71 16.00 11.81
N ILE A 212 -10.57 16.90 12.25
CA ILE A 212 -10.95 18.09 11.47
C ILE A 212 -10.16 19.27 12.02
N GLN A 213 -9.43 19.94 11.14
CA GLN A 213 -8.77 21.20 11.46
C GLN A 213 -9.65 22.35 10.96
N ASP A 214 -10.27 23.04 11.92
CA ASP A 214 -10.95 24.30 11.68
C ASP A 214 -9.95 25.45 11.81
N THR A 215 -10.06 26.44 10.92
CA THR A 215 -9.16 27.60 10.88
C THR A 215 -9.27 28.52 12.10
N ASN A 216 -10.28 28.34 12.97
CA ASN A 216 -10.65 29.31 14.00
C ASN A 216 -10.57 28.85 15.47
N ASP A 217 -10.27 27.60 15.83
CA ASP A 217 -10.16 27.22 17.25
C ASP A 217 -9.22 26.03 17.49
N SER A 218 -8.07 26.29 18.12
CA SER A 218 -6.92 25.38 18.19
C SER A 218 -6.56 24.97 19.62
N ASN A 219 -7.52 24.58 20.45
CA ASN A 219 -7.21 24.11 21.81
C ASN A 219 -7.56 22.65 22.09
N HIS A 220 -8.50 22.05 21.35
CA HIS A 220 -8.77 20.61 21.41
C HIS A 220 -9.07 20.06 20.03
N VAL A 221 -8.17 19.21 19.52
CA VAL A 221 -8.38 18.48 18.26
C VAL A 221 -8.63 17.03 18.62
N GLN A 222 -9.91 16.65 18.61
CA GLN A 222 -10.35 15.27 18.81
C GLN A 222 -10.70 14.66 17.46
N ALA A 223 -10.29 13.42 17.22
CA ALA A 223 -10.77 12.71 16.04
C ALA A 223 -12.22 12.30 16.25
N GLU A 224 -13.00 12.37 15.18
CA GLU A 224 -14.38 11.92 15.14
C GLU A 224 -14.65 11.08 13.89
N GLN A 225 -15.72 10.29 13.94
CA GLN A 225 -16.28 9.69 12.74
C GLN A 225 -17.18 10.73 12.05
N LEU A 226 -16.94 11.00 10.78
CA LEU A 226 -17.72 11.98 10.03
C LEU A 226 -19.20 11.56 9.96
N SER A 227 -20.09 12.53 10.18
CA SER A 227 -21.51 12.39 9.84
C SER A 227 -21.70 12.29 8.33
N THR A 228 -22.85 11.80 7.86
CA THR A 228 -23.15 11.67 6.42
C THR A 228 -22.98 12.99 5.66
N ASP A 229 -23.44 14.10 6.24
CA ASP A 229 -23.33 15.43 5.62
C ASP A 229 -21.88 15.92 5.57
N ALA A 230 -21.12 15.70 6.65
CA ALA A 230 -19.70 16.04 6.68
C ALA A 230 -18.91 15.19 5.68
N PHE A 231 -19.18 13.88 5.62
CA PHE A 231 -18.57 12.98 4.66
C PHE A 231 -18.84 13.43 3.21
N ALA A 232 -20.09 13.73 2.86
CA ALA A 232 -20.44 14.22 1.53
C ALA A 232 -19.78 15.56 1.19
N SER A 233 -19.51 16.41 2.19
CA SER A 233 -18.79 17.67 1.98
C SER A 233 -17.29 17.48 1.69
N PHE A 234 -16.66 16.45 2.23
CA PHE A 234 -15.23 16.17 2.03
C PHE A 234 -14.98 15.21 0.86
N PHE A 235 -15.86 14.23 0.66
CA PHE A 235 -15.73 13.14 -0.30
C PHE A 235 -16.98 12.98 -1.16
N PRO A 236 -17.42 14.01 -1.91
CA PRO A 236 -18.64 13.93 -2.72
C PRO A 236 -18.57 12.80 -3.76
N HIS A 237 -17.36 12.47 -4.23
CA HIS A 237 -17.11 11.43 -5.22
C HIS A 237 -17.17 9.99 -4.68
N LEU A 238 -17.23 9.81 -3.36
CA LEU A 238 -17.28 8.49 -2.70
C LEU A 238 -18.64 8.17 -2.07
N VAL A 239 -19.62 9.08 -2.12
CA VAL A 239 -20.93 8.89 -1.47
C VAL A 239 -21.66 7.66 -2.00
N ASP A 240 -21.58 7.40 -3.31
CA ASP A 240 -22.24 6.26 -3.97
C ASP A 240 -21.30 5.06 -4.20
N CYS A 241 -20.16 5.03 -3.51
CA CYS A 241 -19.22 3.91 -3.57
C CYS A 241 -19.52 2.89 -2.47
N HIS A 242 -19.50 1.61 -2.81
CA HIS A 242 -19.68 0.51 -1.85
C HIS A 242 -18.87 -0.70 -2.33
N GLY A 243 -18.46 -1.55 -1.38
CA GLY A 243 -17.73 -2.77 -1.70
C GLY A 243 -16.36 -2.53 -2.34
N VAL A 244 -15.71 -1.39 -2.07
CA VAL A 244 -14.38 -1.07 -2.62
C VAL A 244 -13.34 -1.97 -1.95
N THR A 245 -12.64 -2.75 -2.77
CA THR A 245 -11.60 -3.70 -2.38
C THR A 245 -10.21 -3.21 -2.78
N ALA A 246 -10.12 -2.41 -3.83
CA ALA A 246 -8.87 -1.82 -4.30
C ALA A 246 -9.01 -0.31 -4.48
N TYR A 247 -7.98 0.44 -4.07
CA TYR A 247 -7.92 1.89 -4.13
C TYR A 247 -6.49 2.29 -4.51
N HIS A 248 -6.34 3.12 -5.53
CA HIS A 248 -5.06 3.72 -5.88
C HIS A 248 -5.27 5.15 -6.35
N THR A 249 -4.42 6.06 -5.88
CA THR A 249 -4.42 7.46 -6.31
C THR A 249 -3.01 7.91 -6.59
N THR A 250 -2.86 8.77 -7.58
CA THR A 250 -1.59 9.41 -7.94
C THR A 250 -1.85 10.78 -8.52
N THR A 251 -0.81 11.57 -8.68
CA THR A 251 -0.89 12.94 -9.21
C THR A 251 0.11 13.14 -10.34
N ALA A 252 -0.27 13.96 -11.31
CA ALA A 252 0.65 14.54 -12.29
C ALA A 252 0.64 16.06 -12.11
N THR A 253 1.83 16.66 -12.05
CA THR A 253 1.99 18.11 -11.94
C THR A 253 2.66 18.63 -13.20
N SER A 254 2.01 19.56 -13.89
CA SER A 254 2.64 20.25 -15.01
C SER A 254 3.52 21.40 -14.50
N PRO A 255 4.74 21.56 -15.04
CA PRO A 255 5.57 22.72 -14.75
C PRO A 255 4.88 23.98 -15.27
N ALA A 256 4.91 25.05 -14.47
CA ALA A 256 4.37 26.35 -14.86
C ALA A 256 5.08 26.86 -16.15
N SER A 257 4.34 26.97 -17.25
CA SER A 257 4.85 27.66 -18.44
C SER A 257 4.89 29.17 -18.18
N ASP A 258 6.09 29.74 -18.19
CA ASP A 258 6.42 31.18 -18.15
C ASP A 258 5.69 32.09 -17.14
N THR A 259 6.42 32.43 -16.07
CA THR A 259 6.35 33.60 -15.16
C THR A 259 5.04 34.09 -14.52
N ASN A 260 3.84 33.55 -14.79
CA ASN A 260 2.64 33.96 -14.04
C ASN A 260 1.57 32.88 -13.78
N GLU A 261 1.76 31.64 -14.24
CA GLU A 261 0.80 30.55 -13.98
C GLU A 261 1.25 29.70 -12.78
N THR A 262 0.31 29.43 -11.86
CA THR A 262 0.56 28.51 -10.74
C THR A 262 0.58 27.07 -11.27
N PRO A 263 1.51 26.21 -10.80
CA PRO A 263 1.55 24.81 -11.24
C PRO A 263 0.21 24.13 -10.95
N THR A 264 -0.34 23.48 -11.98
CA THR A 264 -1.57 22.71 -11.86
C THR A 264 -1.23 21.26 -11.55
N THR A 265 -1.75 20.76 -10.43
CA THR A 265 -1.65 19.34 -10.07
C THR A 265 -2.98 18.67 -10.37
N ILE A 266 -2.95 17.66 -11.21
CA ILE A 266 -4.09 16.79 -11.50
C ILE A 266 -3.98 15.55 -10.64
N ARG A 267 -5.09 15.15 -10.03
CA ARG A 267 -5.23 13.87 -9.33
C ARG A 267 -5.95 12.86 -10.19
N PHE A 268 -5.50 11.62 -10.08
CA PHE A 268 -6.15 10.45 -10.64
C PHE A 268 -6.51 9.50 -9.49
N LEU A 269 -7.70 8.91 -9.57
CA LEU A 269 -8.20 7.96 -8.59
C LEU A 269 -8.85 6.79 -9.32
N ALA A 270 -8.42 5.57 -8.97
CA ALA A 270 -9.06 4.34 -9.42
C ALA A 270 -9.58 3.55 -8.21
N LEU A 271 -10.82 3.08 -8.34
CA LEU A 271 -11.51 2.27 -7.36
C LEU A 271 -11.91 0.95 -8.02
N GLY A 272 -11.59 -0.15 -7.36
CA GLY A 272 -12.02 -1.49 -7.73
C GLY A 272 -12.96 -2.04 -6.69
N CYS A 273 -14.11 -2.56 -7.13
CA CYS A 273 -15.13 -3.10 -6.24
C CYS A 273 -15.19 -4.64 -6.29
N ALA A 274 -15.72 -5.22 -5.21
CA ALA A 274 -15.93 -6.66 -5.06
C ALA A 274 -16.90 -7.25 -6.10
N ASN A 275 -17.70 -6.43 -6.78
CA ASN A 275 -18.63 -6.83 -7.84
C ASN A 275 -18.05 -6.68 -9.25
N GLY A 276 -16.74 -6.41 -9.39
CA GLY A 276 -16.09 -6.24 -10.69
C GLY A 276 -16.22 -4.84 -11.30
N VAL A 277 -16.82 -3.88 -10.59
CA VAL A 277 -16.89 -2.50 -11.07
C VAL A 277 -15.55 -1.80 -10.86
N LEU A 278 -14.97 -1.30 -11.95
CA LEU A 278 -13.83 -0.37 -11.95
C LEU A 278 -14.35 1.05 -12.17
N ARG A 279 -14.00 1.99 -11.30
CA ARG A 279 -14.29 3.41 -11.47
C ARG A 279 -12.99 4.21 -11.49
N VAL A 280 -12.76 4.95 -12.58
CA VAL A 280 -11.59 5.82 -12.76
C VAL A 280 -12.07 7.26 -12.81
N MET A 281 -11.41 8.14 -12.05
CA MET A 281 -11.73 9.55 -11.92
C MET A 281 -10.47 10.39 -12.05
N ALA A 282 -10.58 11.56 -12.68
CA ALA A 282 -9.52 12.56 -12.65
C ALA A 282 -10.06 13.99 -12.57
N GLY A 283 -9.21 14.89 -12.10
CA GLY A 283 -9.54 16.31 -11.95
C GLY A 283 -8.48 17.08 -11.14
N PRO A 284 -8.64 18.40 -10.98
CA PRO A 284 -7.72 19.22 -10.20
C PRO A 284 -7.60 18.72 -8.75
N ALA A 285 -6.36 18.58 -8.27
CA ALA A 285 -6.07 18.03 -6.96
C ALA A 285 -6.37 19.03 -5.82
N ALA A 286 -7.01 18.54 -4.76
CA ALA A 286 -7.22 19.25 -3.49
C ALA A 286 -6.56 18.47 -2.35
N VAL A 287 -5.25 18.61 -2.19
CA VAL A 287 -4.44 17.70 -1.34
C VAL A 287 -4.66 16.26 -1.83
N ASP A 288 -5.19 15.34 -1.02
CA ASP A 288 -5.52 13.96 -1.39
C ASP A 288 -6.90 13.79 -2.03
N GLY A 289 -7.69 14.86 -2.08
CA GLY A 289 -9.01 14.89 -2.74
C GLY A 289 -9.02 15.59 -4.09
N PHE A 290 -10.22 15.93 -4.54
CA PHE A 290 -10.49 16.68 -5.76
C PHE A 290 -11.09 18.05 -5.43
N GLU A 291 -10.66 19.11 -6.13
CA GLU A 291 -11.40 20.38 -6.10
C GLU A 291 -12.75 20.22 -6.82
N ALA A 292 -12.71 19.56 -7.97
CA ALA A 292 -13.86 19.08 -8.71
C ALA A 292 -13.47 17.82 -9.48
N VAL A 293 -14.35 16.82 -9.53
CA VAL A 293 -14.15 15.66 -10.41
C VAL A 293 -14.49 16.08 -11.83
N ALA A 294 -13.49 16.12 -12.70
CA ALA A 294 -13.65 16.59 -14.07
C ALA A 294 -14.10 15.48 -15.02
N CYS A 295 -13.61 14.26 -14.81
CA CYS A 295 -14.01 13.08 -15.58
C CYS A 295 -14.19 11.87 -14.67
N THR A 296 -15.18 11.05 -15.03
CA THR A 296 -15.44 9.75 -14.39
C THR A 296 -15.75 8.75 -15.49
N LYS A 297 -15.08 7.60 -15.45
CA LYS A 297 -15.37 6.45 -16.30
C LYS A 297 -15.61 5.22 -15.42
N GLN A 298 -16.57 4.41 -15.82
CA GLN A 298 -16.86 3.14 -15.18
C GLN A 298 -16.73 2.00 -16.21
N PHE A 299 -16.13 0.90 -15.77
CA PHE A 299 -16.04 -0.36 -16.50
C PHE A 299 -16.53 -1.50 -15.62
N GLU A 300 -16.97 -2.57 -16.26
CA GLU A 300 -17.42 -3.79 -15.59
C GLU A 300 -16.53 -4.95 -16.04
N LEU A 301 -16.00 -5.66 -15.07
CA LEU A 301 -15.16 -6.85 -15.22
C LEU A 301 -15.90 -8.05 -14.61
N ASP A 302 -15.52 -9.24 -15.04
CA ASP A 302 -16.02 -10.48 -14.45
C ASP A 302 -15.26 -10.81 -13.14
N GLY A 303 -16.00 -10.93 -12.04
CA GLY A 303 -15.45 -11.27 -10.73
C GLY A 303 -14.87 -10.08 -9.93
N PRO A 304 -14.50 -10.32 -8.66
CA PRO A 304 -14.05 -9.27 -7.74
C PRO A 304 -12.67 -8.71 -8.13
N ILE A 305 -12.52 -7.38 -8.05
CA ILE A 305 -11.21 -6.74 -8.23
C ILE A 305 -10.38 -6.93 -6.95
N SER A 306 -9.20 -7.51 -7.05
CA SER A 306 -8.30 -7.76 -5.90
C SER A 306 -7.30 -6.62 -5.69
N SER A 307 -6.74 -6.10 -6.78
CA SER A 307 -5.77 -5.00 -6.78
C SER A 307 -5.84 -4.23 -8.08
N LEU A 308 -5.36 -2.99 -8.05
CA LEU A 308 -5.24 -2.13 -9.23
C LEU A 308 -4.08 -1.15 -9.03
N HIS A 309 -3.57 -0.61 -10.13
CA HIS A 309 -2.51 0.39 -10.11
C HIS A 309 -2.67 1.37 -11.28
N LEU A 310 -2.50 2.66 -11.00
CA LEU A 310 -2.49 3.74 -12.00
C LEU A 310 -1.06 4.03 -12.41
N PHE A 311 -0.80 4.13 -13.70
CA PHE A 311 0.53 4.37 -14.26
C PHE A 311 0.44 5.20 -15.55
N ASN A 312 1.60 5.55 -16.13
CA ASN A 312 1.70 6.40 -17.33
C ASN A 312 0.87 7.68 -17.22
N VAL A 313 0.90 8.30 -16.03
CA VAL A 313 0.09 9.48 -15.74
C VAL A 313 0.81 10.72 -16.26
N ALA A 314 0.14 11.46 -17.12
CA ALA A 314 0.67 12.71 -17.67
C ALA A 314 -0.39 13.80 -17.72
N ASP A 315 0.08 15.04 -17.62
CA ASP A 315 -0.69 16.25 -17.86
C ASP A 315 -0.45 16.69 -19.31
N THR A 316 -1.40 16.44 -20.22
CA THR A 316 -1.29 16.93 -21.59
C THR A 316 -1.96 18.30 -21.69
N ILE A 317 -1.15 19.34 -21.88
CA ILE A 317 -1.57 20.74 -22.03
C ILE A 317 -2.44 20.96 -23.28
N ASP A 318 -2.56 20.00 -24.20
CA ASP A 318 -3.39 20.17 -25.40
C ASP A 318 -4.26 18.94 -25.74
N ARG A 319 -5.58 19.17 -25.67
CA ARG A 319 -6.68 18.52 -26.41
C ARG A 319 -7.23 17.15 -26.00
N SER A 320 -6.67 16.48 -25.00
CA SER A 320 -7.37 15.38 -24.29
C SER A 320 -7.21 15.55 -22.79
N PRO A 321 -8.28 15.76 -22.01
CA PRO A 321 -8.11 16.04 -20.61
C PRO A 321 -7.76 14.72 -19.92
N TYR A 322 -6.56 14.63 -19.37
CA TYR A 322 -6.10 13.54 -18.50
C TYR A 322 -5.70 12.23 -19.21
N THR A 323 -4.40 11.96 -19.25
CA THR A 323 -3.82 10.71 -19.76
C THR A 323 -3.30 9.88 -18.61
N CYS A 324 -3.81 8.65 -18.48
CA CYS A 324 -3.31 7.63 -17.55
C CYS A 324 -3.62 6.26 -18.13
N ASP A 325 -2.98 5.24 -17.58
CA ASP A 325 -3.31 3.84 -17.79
C ASP A 325 -3.63 3.17 -16.46
N VAL A 326 -4.43 2.11 -16.50
CA VAL A 326 -4.82 1.36 -15.29
C VAL A 326 -4.63 -0.12 -15.53
N VAL A 327 -3.88 -0.78 -14.65
CA VAL A 327 -3.86 -2.25 -14.58
C VAL A 327 -4.78 -2.69 -13.45
N VAL A 328 -5.59 -3.72 -13.72
CA VAL A 328 -6.58 -4.25 -12.79
C VAL A 328 -6.46 -5.75 -12.73
N ASN A 329 -6.35 -6.26 -11.51
CA ASN A 329 -6.27 -7.67 -11.21
C ASN A 329 -7.61 -8.17 -10.67
N SER A 330 -8.03 -9.34 -11.16
CA SER A 330 -9.20 -10.04 -10.64
C SER A 330 -8.80 -11.16 -9.71
N SER A 331 -9.57 -11.37 -8.64
CA SER A 331 -9.43 -12.52 -7.74
C SER A 331 -9.64 -13.85 -8.45
N ILE A 332 -10.31 -13.85 -9.61
CA ILE A 332 -10.53 -15.06 -10.43
C ILE A 332 -9.40 -15.35 -11.44
N GLY A 333 -8.26 -14.66 -11.31
CA GLY A 333 -7.01 -15.08 -11.94
C GLY A 333 -6.66 -14.43 -13.26
N TYR A 334 -7.37 -13.39 -13.71
CA TYR A 334 -6.96 -12.64 -14.91
C TYR A 334 -6.66 -11.17 -14.59
N ALA A 335 -5.82 -10.56 -15.42
CA ALA A 335 -5.50 -9.15 -15.35
C ALA A 335 -5.87 -8.41 -16.64
N VAL A 336 -6.23 -7.15 -16.50
CA VAL A 336 -6.66 -6.27 -17.61
C VAL A 336 -5.95 -4.94 -17.51
N VAL A 337 -5.49 -4.43 -18.65
CA VAL A 337 -4.99 -3.07 -18.80
C VAL A 337 -6.01 -2.22 -19.56
N TYR A 338 -6.28 -1.02 -19.05
CA TYR A 338 -7.04 0.02 -19.71
C TYR A 338 -6.09 1.15 -20.08
N HIS A 339 -5.75 1.26 -21.36
CA HIS A 339 -5.02 2.42 -21.87
C HIS A 339 -5.95 3.60 -22.06
N HIS A 340 -5.60 4.76 -21.50
CA HIS A 340 -6.39 6.00 -21.60
C HIS A 340 -7.89 5.78 -21.31
N PRO A 341 -8.27 5.44 -20.07
CA PRO A 341 -9.62 5.03 -19.71
C PRO A 341 -10.70 6.07 -20.01
N PHE A 342 -10.33 7.35 -20.12
CA PHE A 342 -11.26 8.43 -20.43
C PHE A 342 -11.61 8.53 -21.92
N ASP A 343 -10.88 7.83 -22.81
CA ASP A 343 -11.25 7.74 -24.22
C ASP A 343 -12.56 6.92 -24.39
N VAL A 344 -13.38 7.35 -25.34
CA VAL A 344 -14.58 6.64 -25.75
C VAL A 344 -14.23 5.30 -26.40
N ALA A 345 -13.09 5.22 -27.08
CA ALA A 345 -12.62 4.00 -27.75
C ALA A 345 -11.90 3.01 -26.81
N CYS A 346 -11.69 3.38 -25.54
CA CYS A 346 -11.00 2.53 -24.56
C CYS A 346 -11.71 1.18 -24.41
N ARG A 347 -10.91 0.11 -24.48
CA ARG A 347 -11.35 -1.27 -24.33
C ARG A 347 -10.41 -2.02 -23.37
N PRO A 348 -10.90 -3.01 -22.62
CA PRO A 348 -10.05 -3.85 -21.79
C PRO A 348 -9.08 -4.65 -22.66
N ILE A 349 -7.81 -4.65 -22.30
CA ILE A 349 -6.77 -5.51 -22.87
C ILE A 349 -6.41 -6.56 -21.83
N ILE A 350 -6.80 -7.81 -22.07
CA ILE A 350 -6.45 -8.92 -21.18
C ILE A 350 -4.95 -9.21 -21.32
N LEU A 351 -4.24 -9.27 -20.20
CA LEU A 351 -2.83 -9.62 -20.19
C LEU A 351 -2.66 -11.10 -20.58
N PRO A 352 -1.75 -11.41 -21.53
CA PRO A 352 -1.56 -12.79 -21.96
C PRO A 352 -1.07 -13.67 -20.81
N GLU A 353 -1.53 -14.93 -20.78
CA GLU A 353 -1.15 -15.93 -19.77
C GLU A 353 -1.46 -15.56 -18.31
N SER A 354 -2.17 -14.45 -18.05
CA SER A 354 -2.54 -14.09 -16.67
C SER A 354 -3.42 -15.16 -16.03
N ASP A 355 -4.28 -15.80 -16.85
CA ASP A 355 -5.23 -16.85 -16.50
C ASP A 355 -4.60 -18.21 -16.14
N HIS A 356 -3.28 -18.35 -16.30
CA HIS A 356 -2.56 -19.56 -15.89
C HIS A 356 -2.33 -19.64 -14.38
N TYR A 357 -2.61 -18.57 -13.64
CA TYR A 357 -2.38 -18.45 -12.20
C TYR A 357 -3.71 -18.32 -11.45
N ASP A 358 -3.75 -18.78 -10.20
CA ASP A 358 -5.01 -18.85 -9.42
C ASP A 358 -5.62 -17.47 -9.15
N SER A 359 -4.99 -16.69 -8.26
CA SER A 359 -5.45 -15.36 -7.87
C SER A 359 -4.30 -14.38 -7.91
N LEU A 360 -4.56 -13.21 -8.48
CA LEU A 360 -3.63 -12.09 -8.50
C LEU A 360 -3.91 -11.23 -7.26
N LEU A 361 -2.88 -10.93 -6.48
CA LEU A 361 -3.02 -10.29 -5.16
C LEU A 361 -2.58 -8.83 -5.17
N CYS A 362 -1.53 -8.50 -5.92
CA CYS A 362 -0.99 -7.15 -6.02
C CYS A 362 -0.45 -6.87 -7.42
N CYS A 363 -0.32 -5.58 -7.75
CA CYS A 363 0.34 -5.12 -8.96
C CYS A 363 1.05 -3.79 -8.71
N VAL A 364 2.11 -3.56 -9.48
CA VAL A 364 2.82 -2.29 -9.56
C VAL A 364 3.34 -2.11 -10.98
N SER A 365 3.58 -0.86 -11.38
CA SER A 365 4.33 -0.54 -12.58
C SER A 365 5.70 0.04 -12.20
N ALA A 366 6.75 -0.41 -12.87
CA ALA A 366 8.10 0.10 -12.67
C ALA A 366 8.95 -0.17 -13.91
N ASP A 367 9.84 0.76 -14.25
CA ASP A 367 10.85 0.58 -15.29
C ASP A 367 12.05 -0.11 -14.67
N ILE A 368 12.04 -1.44 -14.72
CA ILE A 368 12.98 -2.24 -13.94
C ILE A 368 14.16 -2.66 -14.81
N ASP A 369 13.99 -2.63 -16.13
CA ASP A 369 15.09 -2.85 -17.07
C ASP A 369 15.80 -1.56 -17.53
N MET A 370 15.31 -0.42 -17.04
CA MET A 370 15.84 0.93 -17.25
C MET A 370 15.89 1.27 -18.74
N ASP A 371 14.83 0.93 -19.49
CA ASP A 371 14.65 1.32 -20.89
C ASP A 371 13.80 2.60 -21.07
N GLY A 372 13.26 3.13 -19.98
CA GLY A 372 12.40 4.32 -19.95
C GLY A 372 10.91 4.01 -20.07
N ARG A 373 10.50 2.74 -20.16
CA ARG A 373 9.10 2.31 -20.21
C ARG A 373 8.81 1.40 -19.01
N PRO A 374 7.69 1.61 -18.30
CA PRO A 374 7.40 0.78 -17.16
C PRO A 374 6.89 -0.59 -17.57
N GLU A 375 7.49 -1.64 -17.00
CA GLU A 375 6.93 -2.99 -16.93
C GLU A 375 5.77 -3.04 -15.93
N LEU A 376 4.91 -4.04 -16.08
CA LEU A 376 3.92 -4.40 -15.06
C LEU A 376 4.37 -5.63 -14.30
N LEU A 377 4.42 -5.53 -12.98
CA LEU A 377 4.66 -6.63 -12.07
C LEU A 377 3.38 -7.05 -11.38
N LEU A 378 3.05 -8.35 -11.42
CA LEU A 378 1.89 -8.93 -10.74
C LEU A 378 2.34 -9.99 -9.74
N GLY A 379 1.91 -9.86 -8.49
CA GLY A 379 2.10 -10.88 -7.46
C GLY A 379 0.93 -11.84 -7.39
N THR A 380 1.20 -13.14 -7.31
CA THR A 380 0.17 -14.18 -7.30
C THR A 380 0.08 -14.91 -5.96
N PHE A 381 -1.09 -15.53 -5.72
CA PHE A 381 -1.27 -16.48 -4.63
C PHE A 381 -0.51 -17.79 -4.84
N SER A 382 -0.18 -18.14 -6.09
CA SER A 382 0.60 -19.33 -6.46
C SER A 382 2.11 -19.13 -6.39
N ASN A 383 2.56 -18.17 -5.57
CA ASN A 383 3.97 -17.88 -5.27
C ASN A 383 4.79 -17.39 -6.46
N ALA A 384 4.13 -16.82 -7.48
CA ALA A 384 4.78 -16.31 -8.67
C ALA A 384 4.76 -14.77 -8.70
N LEU A 385 5.83 -14.21 -9.24
CA LEU A 385 5.87 -12.84 -9.73
C LEU A 385 5.87 -12.90 -11.27
N ILE A 386 4.93 -12.22 -11.89
CA ILE A 386 4.79 -12.16 -13.34
C ILE A 386 5.16 -10.76 -13.79
N ALA A 387 6.07 -10.66 -14.75
CA ALA A 387 6.47 -9.38 -15.34
C ALA A 387 5.97 -9.29 -16.79
N TYR A 388 5.44 -8.14 -17.17
CA TYR A 388 4.97 -7.86 -18.52
C TYR A 388 5.70 -6.66 -19.10
N ALA A 389 6.23 -6.82 -20.31
CA ALA A 389 6.83 -5.73 -21.06
C ALA A 389 5.77 -4.88 -21.75
N SER A 390 5.95 -3.56 -21.64
CA SER A 390 5.11 -2.56 -22.29
C SER A 390 5.19 -2.69 -23.82
N PRO A 391 4.08 -2.57 -24.55
CA PRO A 391 4.10 -2.61 -26.00
C PRO A 391 4.79 -1.36 -26.59
N ASP A 392 5.45 -1.52 -27.75
CA ASP A 392 6.06 -0.39 -28.47
C ASP A 392 5.05 0.66 -28.95
N THR A 393 3.78 0.27 -29.07
CA THR A 393 2.69 1.15 -29.47
C THR A 393 1.50 1.00 -28.52
N PRO A 394 0.67 2.06 -28.31
CA PRO A 394 -0.52 1.97 -27.45
C PRO A 394 -1.57 0.94 -27.92
N SER A 395 -1.52 0.55 -29.19
CA SER A 395 -2.37 -0.48 -29.79
C SER A 395 -1.73 -1.87 -29.80
N GLY A 396 -0.48 -1.97 -29.36
CA GLY A 396 0.27 -3.21 -29.28
C GLY A 396 -0.19 -4.11 -28.14
N THR A 397 0.38 -5.31 -28.10
CA THR A 397 0.06 -6.31 -27.08
C THR A 397 1.17 -6.37 -26.06
N TRP A 398 0.80 -6.33 -24.78
CA TRP A 398 1.69 -6.69 -23.68
C TRP A 398 2.26 -8.08 -23.92
N SER A 399 3.50 -8.31 -23.51
CA SER A 399 4.16 -9.61 -23.62
C SER A 399 4.71 -10.05 -22.27
N VAL A 400 4.50 -11.33 -21.94
CA VAL A 400 5.06 -11.92 -20.72
C VAL A 400 6.57 -11.95 -20.87
N LEU A 401 7.28 -11.39 -19.90
CA LEU A 401 8.73 -11.48 -19.87
C LEU A 401 9.15 -12.91 -19.49
N PRO A 402 10.13 -13.49 -20.19
CA PRO A 402 10.52 -14.88 -19.97
C PRO A 402 11.08 -15.05 -18.56
N LYS A 403 10.71 -16.14 -17.87
CA LYS A 403 11.12 -16.42 -16.48
C LYS A 403 12.63 -16.22 -16.22
N PRO A 404 13.57 -16.68 -17.07
CA PRO A 404 15.00 -16.44 -16.83
C PRO A 404 15.40 -14.96 -16.73
N ALA A 405 14.59 -14.04 -17.25
CA ALA A 405 14.82 -12.62 -17.10
C ALA A 405 14.36 -12.06 -15.74
N TRP A 406 13.48 -12.79 -15.01
CA TRP A 406 12.76 -12.38 -13.79
C TRP A 406 12.51 -13.56 -12.83
N ASP A 407 13.46 -14.48 -12.68
CA ASP A 407 13.23 -15.80 -12.04
C ASP A 407 13.24 -15.70 -10.51
N PHE A 408 12.29 -14.96 -9.95
CA PHE A 408 12.07 -14.88 -8.52
C PHE A 408 11.05 -15.93 -8.11
N PHE A 409 11.54 -17.10 -7.71
CA PHE A 409 10.72 -18.06 -6.98
C PHE A 409 10.63 -17.63 -5.52
N PHE A 410 9.44 -17.24 -5.09
CA PHE A 410 9.15 -16.98 -3.69
C PHE A 410 8.66 -18.26 -3.04
N PHE A 411 9.01 -18.46 -1.76
CA PHE A 411 8.56 -19.64 -1.01
C PHE A 411 7.10 -19.50 -0.51
N GLY A 412 6.34 -18.52 -1.02
CA GLY A 412 4.94 -18.31 -0.68
C GLY A 412 4.24 -17.18 -1.48
N PRO A 413 2.92 -16.98 -1.25
CA PRO A 413 2.10 -15.97 -1.92
C PRO A 413 2.70 -14.57 -1.84
N VAL A 414 2.59 -13.77 -2.91
CA VAL A 414 3.11 -12.40 -2.99
C VAL A 414 1.98 -11.39 -2.74
N TYR A 415 1.98 -10.72 -1.59
CA TYR A 415 0.89 -9.83 -1.17
C TYR A 415 1.08 -8.36 -1.50
N SER A 416 2.32 -7.89 -1.54
CA SER A 416 2.63 -6.48 -1.76
C SER A 416 3.97 -6.35 -2.45
N ILE A 417 4.03 -5.42 -3.39
CA ILE A 417 5.23 -5.05 -4.14
C ILE A 417 5.34 -3.53 -4.05
N LEU A 418 6.52 -3.02 -3.72
CA LEU A 418 6.86 -1.60 -3.73
C LEU A 418 8.14 -1.40 -4.53
N CYS A 419 8.20 -0.29 -5.26
CA CYS A 419 9.40 0.21 -5.92
C CYS A 419 9.75 1.53 -5.26
N GLN A 420 10.93 1.63 -4.69
CA GLN A 420 11.36 2.81 -3.94
C GLN A 420 12.87 2.83 -3.78
N ASP A 421 13.50 3.95 -4.13
CA ASP A 421 14.89 4.28 -3.83
C ASP A 421 15.09 4.44 -2.31
N MET A 422 15.37 3.33 -1.64
CA MET A 422 15.61 3.24 -0.20
C MET A 422 17.00 3.71 0.19
N ASN A 423 18.00 3.50 -0.66
CA ASN A 423 19.39 3.83 -0.39
C ASN A 423 19.77 5.27 -0.80
N GLY A 424 18.93 5.94 -1.60
CA GLY A 424 19.10 7.31 -2.07
C GLY A 424 20.08 7.46 -3.25
N ASP A 425 20.37 6.39 -3.99
CA ASP A 425 21.29 6.39 -5.13
C ASP A 425 20.63 6.83 -6.46
N GLY A 426 19.31 7.03 -6.44
CA GLY A 426 18.51 7.44 -7.60
C GLY A 426 17.95 6.28 -8.42
N VAL A 427 18.09 5.03 -7.95
CA VAL A 427 17.51 3.83 -8.57
C VAL A 427 16.60 3.13 -7.58
N ASP A 428 15.38 2.81 -8.02
CA ASP A 428 14.43 2.14 -7.13
C ASP A 428 14.83 0.69 -6.83
N GLU A 429 14.82 0.30 -5.56
CA GLU A 429 14.81 -1.11 -5.18
C GLU A 429 13.41 -1.71 -5.31
N LEU A 430 13.38 -3.00 -5.67
CA LEU A 430 12.14 -3.78 -5.69
C LEU A 430 11.97 -4.51 -4.35
N VAL A 431 11.01 -4.07 -3.54
CA VAL A 431 10.68 -4.65 -2.24
C VAL A 431 9.41 -5.49 -2.36
N ILE A 432 9.46 -6.75 -1.93
CA ILE A 432 8.39 -7.72 -2.09
C ILE A 432 8.06 -8.37 -0.75
N ALA A 433 6.79 -8.28 -0.35
CA ALA A 433 6.26 -9.01 0.80
C ALA A 433 5.58 -10.31 0.36
N SER A 434 6.15 -11.43 0.81
CA SER A 434 5.53 -12.75 0.68
C SER A 434 5.07 -13.28 2.04
N THR A 435 4.43 -14.45 2.12
CA THR A 435 4.22 -15.13 3.42
C THR A 435 5.54 -15.53 4.10
N ASP A 436 6.61 -15.67 3.33
CA ASP A 436 7.89 -16.21 3.78
C ASP A 436 8.78 -15.15 4.44
N GLY A 437 8.61 -13.90 4.02
CA GLY A 437 9.37 -12.76 4.49
C GLY A 437 9.30 -11.56 3.54
N ILE A 438 10.17 -10.59 3.80
CA ILE A 438 10.41 -9.44 2.94
C ILE A 438 11.67 -9.70 2.11
N HIS A 439 11.53 -9.58 0.80
CA HIS A 439 12.61 -9.67 -0.16
C HIS A 439 12.93 -8.25 -0.65
N VAL A 440 14.20 -7.83 -0.55
CA VAL A 440 14.68 -6.58 -1.15
C VAL A 440 15.60 -6.96 -2.29
N LEU A 441 15.29 -6.51 -3.49
CA LEU A 441 16.04 -6.81 -4.70
C LEU A 441 16.69 -5.52 -5.19
N GLU A 442 18.02 -5.44 -5.07
CA GLU A 442 18.81 -4.30 -5.52
C GLU A 442 19.22 -4.49 -6.99
N PRO A 443 19.05 -3.46 -7.83
CA PRO A 443 19.52 -3.50 -9.22
C PRO A 443 21.01 -3.79 -9.32
N ASP A 444 21.43 -4.54 -10.36
CA ASP A 444 22.84 -4.79 -10.60
C ASP A 444 23.58 -3.49 -10.96
N CYS A 445 24.54 -3.10 -10.11
CA CYS A 445 25.35 -1.90 -10.28
C CYS A 445 26.06 -1.83 -11.65
N ASP A 446 26.49 -2.96 -12.21
CA ASP A 446 27.14 -2.97 -13.52
C ASP A 446 26.14 -2.63 -14.64
N GLN A 447 24.91 -3.13 -14.53
CA GLN A 447 23.82 -2.84 -15.46
C GLN A 447 23.39 -1.38 -15.36
N VAL A 448 23.22 -0.85 -14.14
CA VAL A 448 22.93 0.57 -13.89
C VAL A 448 24.00 1.45 -14.53
N LEU A 449 25.27 1.14 -14.28
CA LEU A 449 26.40 1.91 -14.80
C LEU A 449 26.47 1.88 -16.34
N GLU A 450 26.15 0.75 -16.97
CA GLU A 450 26.09 0.63 -18.42
C GLU A 450 25.00 1.55 -19.00
N LYS A 451 23.80 1.54 -18.42
CA LYS A 451 22.68 2.39 -18.85
C LYS A 451 22.98 3.86 -18.65
N LEU A 452 23.53 4.25 -17.50
CA LEU A 452 23.95 5.63 -17.23
C LEU A 452 24.99 6.14 -18.24
N LYS A 453 25.96 5.30 -18.61
CA LYS A 453 26.93 5.63 -19.67
C LYS A 453 26.26 5.85 -21.02
N ALA A 454 25.29 5.01 -21.38
CA ALA A 454 24.54 5.16 -22.63
C ALA A 454 23.75 6.48 -22.67
N VAL A 455 23.08 6.84 -21.57
CA VAL A 455 22.37 8.12 -21.43
C VAL A 455 23.33 9.31 -21.54
N LEU A 456 24.47 9.26 -20.86
CA LEU A 456 25.48 10.32 -20.90
C LEU A 456 26.03 10.54 -22.31
N VAL A 457 26.25 9.47 -23.07
CA VAL A 457 26.66 9.56 -24.49
C VAL A 457 25.56 10.18 -25.34
N ALA A 458 24.29 9.81 -25.12
CA ALA A 458 23.16 10.38 -25.86
C ALA A 458 23.00 11.89 -25.61
N LEU A 459 23.13 12.33 -24.35
CA LEU A 459 23.07 13.75 -23.99
C LEU A 459 24.20 14.56 -24.62
N GLN A 460 25.43 14.03 -24.61
CA GLN A 460 26.59 14.69 -25.24
C GLN A 460 26.43 14.84 -26.77
N GLN A 461 25.67 13.96 -27.40
CA GLN A 461 25.37 14.04 -28.83
C GLN A 461 24.24 15.03 -29.15
N GLN A 462 23.37 15.36 -28.20
CA GLN A 462 22.31 16.36 -28.39
C GLN A 462 22.81 17.80 -28.25
N ASP A 463 23.90 18.02 -27.51
CA ASP A 463 24.54 19.33 -27.32
C ASP A 463 25.52 19.73 -28.45
N GLN A 464 25.71 18.88 -29.46
CA GLN A 464 26.49 19.14 -30.69
C GLN A 464 25.59 19.36 -31.88
#